data_AF-A0A7C9VZ12-F1
#
_entry.id   AF-A0A7C9VZ12-F1
#
_cell.length_a   1.000
_cell.length_b   1.000
_cell.length_c   1.000
_cell.angle_alpha   90.00
_cell.angle_beta   90.00
_cell.angle_gamma   90.00
#
_symmetry.space_group_name_H-M   'P 1'
#
loop_
_entity.id
_entity.type
_entity.pdbx_description
1 polymer ?
#
loop_
_entity_poly.entity_id
_entity_poly.type
_entity_poly.pdbx_seq_one_letter_code
_entity_poly.pdbx_strand_id
1 'polypeptide(L)' 'MSAASLTRREREIAVLAARGLTNKEIASSLVISVRTVDNHLSNTYAKLGIATRGELALVLTDDNG' A
#
# COMPACT_ATOMS: atom_id res chain seq x y z
N MET A 1 -4.45 -8.68 12.26
CA MET A 1 -3.91 -8.39 10.92
C MET A 1 -2.98 -7.20 11.10
N SER A 2 -1.68 -7.36 10.82
CA SER A 2 -0.68 -6.32 11.03
C SER A 2 0.04 -6.07 9.70
N ALA A 3 0.46 -4.82 9.47
CA ALA A 3 1.26 -4.49 8.29
C ALA A 3 2.62 -5.21 8.29
N ALA A 4 3.01 -5.88 9.38
CA ALA A 4 4.15 -6.80 9.46
C ALA A 4 4.08 -7.98 8.47
N SER A 5 2.89 -8.35 7.97
CA SER A 5 2.75 -9.42 6.96
C SER A 5 3.05 -8.98 5.51
N LEU A 6 3.24 -7.68 5.28
CA LEU A 6 3.55 -7.13 3.97
C LEU A 6 5.03 -7.34 3.63
N THR A 7 5.28 -7.71 2.37
CA THR A 7 6.64 -7.65 1.82
C THR A 7 7.15 -6.21 1.85
N ARG A 8 8.48 -6.03 1.80
CA ARG A 8 9.10 -4.70 1.74
C ARG A 8 8.49 -3.81 0.65
N ARG A 9 8.19 -4.37 -0.52
CA ARG A 9 7.68 -3.62 -1.66
C ARG A 9 6.20 -3.27 -1.52
N GLU A 10 5.40 -4.18 -0.98
CA GLU A 10 4.01 -3.89 -0.61
C GLU A 10 3.94 -2.80 0.46
N ARG A 11 4.80 -2.85 1.48
CA ARG A 11 4.87 -1.81 2.53
C ARG A 11 5.26 -0.44 1.95
N GLU A 12 6.28 -0.36 1.09
CA GLU A 12 6.67 0.90 0.44
C GLU A 12 5.50 1.50 -0.37
N ILE A 13 4.85 0.69 -1.19
CA ILE A 13 3.69 1.12 -1.99
C ILE A 13 2.53 1.54 -1.08
N ALA A 14 2.27 0.77 -0.02
CA ALA A 14 1.19 1.02 0.91
C ALA A 14 1.38 2.35 1.66
N VAL A 15 2.61 2.64 2.10
CA VAL A 15 2.95 3.90 2.78
C VAL A 15 2.76 5.09 1.85
N LEU A 16 3.22 5.01 0.59
CA LEU A 16 3.01 6.08 -0.38
C LEU A 16 1.52 6.27 -0.70
N ALA A 17 0.77 5.17 -0.80
CA ALA A 17 -0.68 5.23 -1.03
C ALA A 17 -1.42 5.86 0.17
N ALA A 18 -1.06 5.51 1.40
CA ALA A 18 -1.63 6.10 2.61
C ALA A 18 -1.30 7.60 2.75
N ARG A 19 -0.16 8.05 2.21
CA ARG A 19 0.20 9.49 2.11
C ARG A 19 -0.58 10.25 1.04
N GLY A 20 -1.45 9.60 0.28
CA GLY A 20 -2.29 10.23 -0.74
C GLY A 20 -1.75 10.20 -2.17
N LEU A 21 -0.59 9.59 -2.46
CA LEU A 21 -0.02 9.56 -3.81
C LEU A 21 -0.79 8.63 -4.78
N THR A 22 -1.23 9.13 -5.91
CA THR A 22 -1.88 8.33 -6.95
C THR A 22 -1.00 7.15 -7.44
N ASN A 23 -1.60 6.10 -8.01
CA ASN A 23 -0.83 4.96 -8.51
C ASN A 23 0.21 5.38 -9.58
N LYS A 24 -0.05 6.47 -10.31
CA LYS A 24 0.91 7.07 -11.26
C LYS A 24 2.10 7.69 -10.55
N GLU A 25 1.88 8.49 -9.51
CA GLU A 25 2.97 9.10 -8.73
C GLU A 25 3.80 8.04 -8.00
N ILE A 26 3.17 7.00 -7.46
CA ILE A 26 3.87 5.85 -6.87
C ILE A 26 4.72 5.14 -7.92
N ALA A 27 4.13 4.87 -9.09
CA ALA A 27 4.84 4.23 -10.20
C ALA A 27 6.07 5.03 -10.64
N SER A 28 5.94 6.35 -10.76
CA SER A 28 7.05 7.26 -11.05
C SER A 28 8.10 7.27 -9.93
N SER A 29 7.68 7.37 -8.67
CA SER A 29 8.59 7.41 -7.52
C SER A 29 9.38 6.11 -7.33
N LEU A 30 8.79 4.98 -7.70
CA LEU A 30 9.38 3.65 -7.51
C LEU A 30 9.98 3.09 -8.81
N VAL A 31 9.90 3.82 -9.92
CA VAL A 31 10.36 3.44 -11.27
C VAL A 31 9.81 2.07 -11.69
N ILE A 32 8.48 1.91 -11.59
CA ILE A 32 7.74 0.70 -11.97
C ILE A 32 6.49 1.08 -12.77
N SER A 33 5.80 0.09 -13.35
CA SER A 33 4.55 0.35 -14.06
C SER A 33 3.39 0.62 -13.11
N VAL A 34 2.41 1.42 -13.54
CA VAL A 34 1.15 1.63 -12.79
C VAL A 34 0.42 0.31 -12.54
N ARG A 35 0.47 -0.63 -13.49
CA ARG A 35 -0.10 -1.99 -13.33
C ARG A 35 0.60 -2.77 -12.22
N THR A 36 1.91 -2.61 -12.07
CA THR A 36 2.67 -3.23 -10.98
C THR A 36 2.22 -2.68 -9.63
N VAL A 37 2.05 -1.36 -9.53
CA VAL A 37 1.49 -0.71 -8.33
C VAL A 37 0.10 -1.25 -7.99
N ASP A 38 -0.77 -1.34 -9.00
CA ASP A 38 -2.15 -1.82 -8.84
C ASP A 38 -2.22 -3.27 -8.32
N ASN A 39 -1.38 -4.14 -8.89
CA ASN A 39 -1.26 -5.53 -8.43
C ASN A 39 -0.75 -5.61 -6.97
N HIS A 40 0.26 -4.81 -6.62
CA HIS A 40 0.77 -4.78 -5.25
C HIS A 40 -0.27 -4.24 -4.26
N LEU A 41 -1.02 -3.20 -4.61
CA LEU A 41 -2.10 -2.66 -3.79
C LEU A 41 -3.22 -3.69 -3.60
N SER A 42 -3.63 -4.38 -4.67
CA SER A 42 -4.65 -5.43 -4.59
C SER A 42 -4.24 -6.56 -3.64
N ASN A 43 -2.99 -7.03 -3.73
CA ASN A 43 -2.46 -8.03 -2.81
C ASN A 43 -2.34 -7.49 -1.38
N THR A 44 -1.94 -6.23 -1.22
CA THR A 44 -1.85 -5.56 0.08
C THR A 44 -3.22 -5.50 0.74
N TYR A 45 -4.25 -5.10 0.00
CA TYR A 45 -5.62 -5.02 0.49
C TYR A 45 -6.14 -6.39 0.93
N ALA A 46 -5.92 -7.43 0.12
CA ALA A 46 -6.27 -8.80 0.46
C ALA A 46 -5.55 -9.29 1.73
N LYS A 47 -4.25 -8.97 1.90
CA LYS A 47 -3.47 -9.35 3.09
C LYS A 47 -3.88 -8.63 4.36
N LEU A 48 -4.26 -7.35 4.24
CA LEU A 48 -4.70 -6.53 5.36
C LEU A 48 -6.19 -6.69 5.68
N GLY A 49 -6.95 -7.36 4.81
CA GLY A 49 -8.40 -7.52 4.97
C GLY A 49 -9.18 -6.23 4.77
N ILE A 50 -8.67 -5.31 3.95
CA ILE A 50 -9.29 -4.01 3.67
C ILE A 50 -9.79 -3.94 2.23
N ALA A 51 -10.73 -3.05 1.97
CA ALA A 51 -11.30 -2.84 0.64
C ALA A 51 -10.88 -1.49 0.04
N THR A 52 -10.49 -0.53 0.89
CA THR A 52 -10.28 0.84 0.46
C THR A 52 -8.91 1.38 0.80
N ARG A 53 -8.49 2.34 -0.01
CA ARG A 53 -7.30 3.14 0.21
C ARG A 53 -7.37 3.97 1.51
N GLY A 54 -8.57 4.40 1.92
CA GLY A 54 -8.75 5.14 3.17
C GLY A 54 -8.44 4.27 4.39
N GLU A 55 -8.90 3.01 4.37
CA GLU A 55 -8.59 2.02 5.42
C GLU A 55 -7.08 1.73 5.49
N LEU A 56 -6.36 1.82 4.37
CA LEU A 56 -4.91 1.61 4.35
C LEU A 56 -4.17 2.59 5.26
N ALA A 57 -4.60 3.86 5.32
CA ALA A 57 -4.00 4.85 6.19
C ALA A 57 -4.26 4.52 7.67
N LEU A 58 -5.47 4.08 8.01
CA LEU A 58 -5.86 3.70 9.38
C LEU A 58 -5.06 2.48 9.86
N VAL A 59 -4.97 1.44 9.03
CA VAL A 59 -4.25 0.20 9.38
C VAL A 59 -2.74 0.44 9.53
N LEU A 60 -2.15 1.32 8.72
CA LEU A 60 -0.73 1.66 8.85
C LEU A 60 -0.43 2.55 10.05
N THR A 61 -1.38 3.36 10.51
CA THR A 61 -1.21 4.15 11.75
C THR A 61 -1.36 3.30 13.01
N ASP A 62 -2.12 2.20 12.97
CA ASP A 62 -2.26 1.27 14.10
C ASP A 62 -1.05 0.33 14.29
N ASP A 63 -0.19 0.16 13.28
CA ASP A 63 1.06 -0.64 13.37
C ASP A 63 2.20 0.15 14.09
N ASN A 64 1.91 1.34 14.65
CA ASN A 64 2.81 2.14 15.52
C ASN A 64 2.61 1.87 17.03
N GLY A 65 1.91 0.78 17.40
CA GLY A 65 1.72 0.33 18.78
C GLY A 65 2.87 -0.52 19.30
#